data_AF-A0A7C7PIQ2-F1
#
_entry.id   AF-A0A7C7PIQ2-F1
#
_cell.length_a   1.000
_cell.length_b   1.000
_cell.length_c   1.000
_cell.angle_alpha   90.00
_cell.angle_beta   90.00
_cell.angle_gamma   90.00
#
_symmetry.space_group_name_H-M   'P 1'
#
loop_
_entity.id
_entity.type
_entity.pdbx_description
1 polymer ?
#
loop_
_entity_poly.entity_id
_entity_poly.type
_entity_poly.pdbx_seq_one_letter_code
_entity_poly.pdbx_strand_id
1 'polypeptide(L)'
;GMLNFFPAANLHGGDICAHCLFLVQLMPVVAYNLSKVLVIHAYPYEKMLKLCEESFSRAKEEFLLSKDNDFEYNLDFKKAENFFFKKIIDITRKVETGSKFWKDISITLYYFINGNKSGSQDIDIIHIPNSVLRFIAFAGEVDIKGWKNIVKRGWSTSKKKSFEELEKKYSNEVYQRLLNDENILEFFYDKQEKKVNCKWNLLKFYCLEVLKLEEKVLSFIKEVGDRIVETIEKLEDNKLKQVVRELENSTKLYQFENFFVRVEKIRQQKGIPNPLLTFEEFARLLTSYGEDINMSWKVVKNLLLFRIYEKLHDRLSSSSELEEDSFEYEGG
;
A
#
# COMPACT_ATOMS: atom_id res chain seq x y z
N GLY A 1 42.94 -14.45 -1.71
CA GLY A 1 41.72 -14.93 -2.37
C GLY A 1 42.09 -16.10 -3.25
N MET A 2 41.20 -17.08 -3.43
CA MET A 2 41.35 -18.08 -4.49
C MET A 2 40.85 -17.48 -5.81
N LEU A 3 41.67 -17.56 -6.85
CA LEU A 3 41.30 -17.18 -8.22
C LEU A 3 40.20 -18.12 -8.72
N ASN A 4 39.04 -17.55 -9.08
CA ASN A 4 37.93 -18.31 -9.64
C ASN A 4 38.19 -18.67 -11.11
N PHE A 5 37.86 -19.88 -11.52
CA PHE A 5 38.03 -20.36 -12.89
C PHE A 5 36.70 -20.27 -13.68
N PHE A 6 36.64 -19.24 -14.56
CA PHE A 6 35.80 -19.06 -15.78
C PHE A 6 34.47 -18.27 -15.71
N PRO A 7 34.04 -17.55 -16.79
CA PRO A 7 34.40 -17.75 -18.21
C PRO A 7 34.58 -16.45 -19.06
N ALA A 8 35.79 -15.90 -19.16
CA ALA A 8 36.17 -14.98 -20.26
C ALA A 8 37.70 -14.78 -20.40
N ALA A 9 38.52 -15.76 -20.01
CA ALA A 9 39.99 -15.67 -20.11
C ALA A 9 40.62 -14.42 -19.44
N ASN A 10 39.99 -13.85 -18.40
CA ASN A 10 40.62 -12.81 -17.60
C ASN A 10 41.57 -13.46 -16.58
N LEU A 11 42.87 -13.28 -16.76
CA LEU A 11 43.95 -13.81 -15.90
C LEU A 11 43.83 -13.42 -14.42
N HIS A 12 43.03 -12.39 -14.11
CA HIS A 12 42.83 -11.90 -12.75
C HIS A 12 41.51 -12.34 -12.10
N GLY A 13 40.63 -13.04 -12.82
CA GLY A 13 39.29 -13.41 -12.33
C GLY A 13 38.49 -12.20 -11.83
N GLY A 14 37.31 -12.45 -11.24
CA GLY A 14 36.68 -11.47 -10.35
C GLY A 14 37.20 -11.67 -8.92
N ASP A 15 37.49 -10.61 -8.19
CA ASP A 15 37.87 -10.68 -6.77
C ASP A 15 36.64 -11.00 -5.91
N ILE A 16 36.23 -12.27 -5.95
CA ILE A 16 35.08 -12.80 -5.23
C ILE A 16 35.60 -13.73 -4.14
N CYS A 17 35.13 -13.53 -2.91
CA CYS A 17 35.55 -14.36 -1.79
C CYS A 17 35.08 -15.82 -1.98
N ALA A 18 35.87 -16.80 -1.54
CA ALA A 18 35.52 -18.22 -1.68
C ALA A 18 34.17 -18.55 -1.00
N HIS A 19 33.87 -17.90 0.12
CA HIS A 19 32.58 -17.98 0.79
C HIS A 19 31.43 -17.46 -0.09
N CYS A 20 31.64 -16.34 -0.76
CA CYS A 20 30.68 -15.70 -1.66
C CYS A 20 30.39 -16.62 -2.87
N LEU A 21 31.42 -17.22 -3.46
CA LEU A 21 31.27 -18.20 -4.55
C LEU A 21 30.48 -19.44 -4.11
N PHE A 22 30.79 -19.95 -2.92
CA PHE A 22 30.06 -21.08 -2.35
C PHE A 22 28.57 -20.76 -2.12
N LEU A 23 28.27 -19.57 -1.59
CA LEU A 23 26.88 -19.11 -1.42
C LEU A 23 26.15 -18.97 -2.76
N VAL A 24 26.81 -18.44 -3.80
CA VAL A 24 26.22 -18.32 -5.14
C VAL A 24 25.87 -19.69 -5.72
N GLN A 25 26.73 -20.70 -5.52
CA GLN A 25 26.45 -22.08 -5.96
C GLN A 25 25.22 -22.68 -5.26
N LEU A 26 24.93 -22.28 -4.02
CA LEU A 26 23.77 -22.73 -3.25
C LEU A 26 22.53 -21.83 -3.40
N MET A 27 22.63 -20.71 -4.11
CA MET A 27 21.52 -19.79 -4.36
C MET A 27 20.25 -20.49 -4.88
N PRO A 28 20.31 -21.49 -5.80
CA PRO A 28 19.10 -22.14 -6.30
C PRO A 28 18.25 -22.80 -5.20
N VAL A 29 18.87 -23.26 -4.11
CA VAL A 29 18.17 -23.95 -3.00
C VAL A 29 17.25 -23.00 -2.22
N VAL A 30 17.56 -21.70 -2.22
CA VAL A 30 16.81 -20.67 -1.50
C VAL A 30 16.03 -19.73 -2.42
N ALA A 31 16.04 -20.01 -3.72
CA ALA A 31 15.31 -19.24 -4.72
C ALA A 31 13.85 -19.69 -4.81
N TYR A 32 13.00 -18.76 -5.25
CA TYR A 32 11.58 -19.00 -5.52
C TYR A 32 11.33 -19.12 -7.01
N ASN A 33 10.72 -20.23 -7.42
CA ASN A 33 10.22 -20.40 -8.77
C ASN A 33 8.82 -19.79 -8.90
N LEU A 34 8.77 -18.56 -9.44
CA LEU A 34 7.53 -17.90 -9.82
C LEU A 34 7.30 -18.16 -11.32
N SER A 35 6.86 -17.15 -12.09
CA SER A 35 6.99 -17.19 -13.57
C SER A 35 8.44 -17.10 -14.04
N LYS A 36 9.32 -16.63 -13.14
CA LYS A 36 10.77 -16.50 -13.29
C LYS A 36 11.40 -16.72 -11.91
N VAL A 37 12.74 -16.69 -11.84
CA VAL A 37 13.46 -16.92 -10.59
C VAL A 37 13.51 -15.64 -9.74
N LEU A 38 13.12 -15.75 -8.48
CA LEU A 38 13.23 -14.69 -7.47
C LEU A 38 14.18 -15.13 -6.36
N VAL A 39 15.15 -14.27 -6.03
CA VAL A 39 15.99 -14.41 -4.83
C VAL A 39 15.71 -13.26 -3.89
N ILE A 40 15.53 -13.58 -2.61
CA ILE A 40 15.25 -12.61 -1.56
C ILE A 40 16.48 -12.53 -0.67
N HIS A 41 17.11 -11.36 -0.62
CA HIS A 41 18.18 -11.08 0.32
C HIS A 41 17.65 -10.20 1.44
N ALA A 42 17.97 -10.54 2.69
CA ALA A 42 17.58 -9.75 3.84
C ALA A 42 18.69 -9.68 4.89
N TYR A 43 18.79 -8.55 5.57
CA TYR A 43 19.64 -8.35 6.73
C TYR A 43 18.81 -7.78 7.89
N PRO A 44 18.90 -8.31 9.12
CA PRO A 44 19.86 -9.34 9.56
C PRO A 44 19.48 -10.76 9.09
N TYR A 45 20.47 -11.65 9.04
CA TYR A 45 20.38 -12.94 8.34
C TYR A 45 19.34 -13.89 8.96
N GLU A 46 19.00 -13.76 10.24
CA GLU A 46 17.95 -14.58 10.87
C GLU A 46 16.59 -14.39 10.17
N LYS A 47 16.33 -13.18 9.68
CA LYS A 47 15.10 -12.87 8.95
C LYS A 47 15.15 -13.40 7.51
N MET A 48 16.33 -13.42 6.90
CA MET A 48 16.55 -14.10 5.62
C MET A 48 16.26 -15.60 5.74
N LEU A 49 16.76 -16.25 6.81
CA LEU A 49 16.47 -17.67 7.05
C LEU A 49 14.96 -17.92 7.14
N LYS A 50 14.21 -17.05 7.84
CA LYS A 50 12.74 -17.16 7.90
C LYS A 50 12.07 -16.95 6.54
N LEU A 51 12.59 -16.03 5.74
CA LEU A 51 12.12 -15.79 4.36
C LEU A 51 12.44 -16.96 3.43
N CYS A 52 13.51 -17.72 3.65
CA CYS A 52 13.95 -18.83 2.80
C CYS A 52 13.51 -20.22 3.30
N GLU A 53 12.90 -20.31 4.50
CA GLU A 53 12.52 -21.58 5.12
C GLU A 53 11.58 -22.43 4.23
N GLU A 54 10.62 -21.78 3.57
CA GLU A 54 9.67 -22.44 2.66
C GLU A 54 10.36 -22.98 1.41
N SER A 55 11.19 -22.17 0.73
CA SER A 55 11.93 -22.62 -0.46
C SER A 55 12.90 -23.75 -0.12
N PHE A 56 13.59 -23.65 1.03
CA PHE A 56 14.53 -24.68 1.47
C PHE A 56 13.82 -26.00 1.79
N SER A 57 12.70 -25.95 2.52
CA SER A 57 11.91 -27.14 2.86
C SER A 57 11.42 -27.85 1.60
N ARG A 58 10.98 -27.09 0.60
CA ARG A 58 10.56 -27.65 -0.69
C ARG A 58 11.69 -28.23 -1.51
N ALA A 59 12.84 -27.56 -1.60
CA ALA A 59 14.01 -28.11 -2.28
C ALA A 59 14.46 -29.45 -1.66
N LYS A 60 14.33 -29.58 -0.33
CA LYS A 60 14.58 -30.83 0.39
C LYS A 60 13.53 -31.90 0.06
N GLU A 61 12.24 -31.55 0.04
CA GLU A 61 11.16 -32.46 -0.35
C GLU A 61 11.34 -32.96 -1.79
N GLU A 62 11.63 -32.07 -2.74
CA GLU A 62 11.94 -32.41 -4.12
C GLU A 62 13.09 -33.40 -4.23
N PHE A 63 14.21 -33.13 -3.55
CA PHE A 63 15.36 -34.03 -3.55
C PHE A 63 15.03 -35.43 -3.00
N LEU A 64 14.12 -35.52 -2.03
CA LEU A 64 13.70 -36.80 -1.43
C LEU A 64 12.66 -37.53 -2.29
N LEU A 65 11.80 -36.79 -3.01
CA LEU A 65 10.66 -37.31 -3.77
C LEU A 65 10.97 -37.51 -5.27
N SER A 66 12.09 -37.01 -5.79
CA SER A 66 12.47 -37.04 -7.22
C SER A 66 12.70 -38.45 -7.82
N LYS A 67 12.23 -39.52 -7.16
CA LYS A 67 12.21 -40.87 -7.73
C LYS A 67 10.92 -41.19 -8.49
N ASP A 68 9.81 -40.49 -8.25
CA ASP A 68 8.51 -40.77 -8.88
C ASP A 68 7.79 -39.46 -9.34
N ASN A 69 7.97 -39.07 -10.61
CA ASN A 69 7.14 -38.18 -11.46
C ASN A 69 6.78 -36.71 -11.06
N ASP A 70 6.76 -35.85 -12.09
CA ASP A 70 5.94 -34.64 -12.32
C ASP A 70 5.73 -33.60 -11.21
N PHE A 71 6.65 -33.46 -10.25
CA PHE A 71 6.60 -32.35 -9.30
C PHE A 71 7.08 -31.04 -9.95
N GLU A 72 6.18 -30.29 -10.59
CA GLU A 72 6.46 -28.94 -11.08
C GLU A 72 6.19 -27.91 -9.97
N TYR A 73 7.24 -27.49 -9.27
CA TYR A 73 7.14 -26.41 -8.29
C TYR A 73 7.10 -25.06 -8.99
N ASN A 74 5.89 -24.52 -9.16
CA ASN A 74 5.67 -23.16 -9.62
C ASN A 74 4.58 -22.49 -8.77
N LEU A 75 4.91 -21.34 -8.16
CA LEU A 75 3.98 -20.58 -7.33
C LEU A 75 2.91 -19.82 -8.15
N ASP A 76 3.05 -19.78 -9.48
CA ASP A 76 2.19 -19.11 -10.46
C ASP A 76 2.06 -17.60 -10.22
N PHE A 77 3.10 -16.97 -9.67
CA PHE A 77 3.17 -15.50 -9.57
C PHE A 77 3.92 -14.92 -10.77
N LYS A 78 3.34 -13.92 -11.42
CA LYS A 78 4.00 -13.14 -12.48
C LYS A 78 4.77 -11.94 -11.94
N LYS A 79 4.46 -11.52 -10.72
CA LYS A 79 4.96 -10.30 -10.07
C LYS A 79 5.65 -10.63 -8.75
N ALA A 80 6.91 -10.25 -8.65
CA ALA A 80 7.75 -10.55 -7.49
C ALA A 80 7.27 -9.79 -6.24
N GLU A 81 6.88 -8.52 -6.42
CA GLU A 81 6.35 -7.65 -5.39
C GLU A 81 5.06 -8.19 -4.76
N ASN A 82 4.13 -8.72 -5.58
CA ASN A 82 2.89 -9.32 -5.09
C ASN A 82 3.16 -10.55 -4.22
N PHE A 83 4.01 -11.46 -4.73
CA PHE A 83 4.41 -12.66 -3.99
C PHE A 83 5.07 -12.27 -2.67
N PHE A 84 5.99 -11.32 -2.72
CA PHE A 84 6.73 -10.87 -1.57
C PHE A 84 5.81 -10.28 -0.49
N PHE A 85 4.90 -9.36 -0.82
CA PHE A 85 3.99 -8.78 0.16
C PHE A 85 3.02 -9.80 0.76
N LYS A 86 2.53 -10.76 -0.03
CA LYS A 86 1.77 -11.90 0.51
C LYS A 86 2.60 -12.69 1.52
N LYS A 87 3.85 -13.00 1.16
CA LYS A 87 4.77 -13.77 2.01
C LYS A 87 5.07 -13.06 3.33
N ILE A 88 5.22 -11.72 3.32
CA ILE A 88 5.37 -10.92 4.54
C ILE A 88 4.16 -11.09 5.46
N ILE A 89 2.95 -11.00 4.92
CA ILE A 89 1.72 -11.20 5.71
C ILE A 89 1.68 -12.62 6.30
N ASP A 90 1.98 -13.63 5.48
CA ASP A 90 1.95 -15.03 5.92
C ASP A 90 2.98 -15.33 7.01
N ILE A 91 4.20 -14.80 6.89
CA ILE A 91 5.23 -14.94 7.93
C ILE A 91 4.82 -14.16 9.19
N THR A 92 4.31 -12.93 9.04
CA THR A 92 3.89 -12.09 10.17
C THR A 92 2.85 -12.79 11.05
N ARG A 93 1.93 -13.52 10.43
CA ARG A 93 0.89 -14.27 11.16
C ARG A 93 1.40 -15.53 11.86
N LYS A 94 2.59 -16.01 11.50
CA LYS A 94 3.21 -17.23 12.07
C LYS A 94 4.23 -16.93 13.16
N VAL A 95 4.80 -15.72 13.20
CA VAL A 95 5.78 -15.31 14.21
C VAL A 95 5.09 -14.73 15.44
N GLU A 96 5.55 -15.10 16.64
CA GLU A 96 4.95 -14.67 17.92
C GLU A 96 4.99 -13.14 18.11
N THR A 97 6.06 -12.51 17.62
CA THR A 97 6.25 -11.05 17.75
C THR A 97 5.41 -10.23 16.76
N GLY A 98 4.67 -10.88 15.86
CA GLY A 98 3.85 -10.23 14.83
C GLY A 98 4.66 -9.25 13.98
N SER A 99 4.08 -8.07 13.72
CA SER A 99 4.70 -7.00 12.92
C SER A 99 6.02 -6.47 13.50
N LYS A 100 6.28 -6.63 14.81
CA LYS A 100 7.55 -6.20 15.43
C LYS A 100 8.76 -7.01 14.94
N PHE A 101 8.53 -8.20 14.38
CA PHE A 101 9.58 -9.03 13.76
C PHE A 101 10.36 -8.27 12.67
N TRP A 102 9.68 -7.35 11.98
CA TRP A 102 10.21 -6.65 10.80
C TRP A 102 10.92 -5.32 11.10
N LYS A 103 11.21 -5.00 12.38
CA LYS A 103 11.98 -3.79 12.73
C LYS A 103 13.44 -3.90 12.32
N ASP A 104 14.07 -2.82 11.85
CA ASP A 104 15.51 -2.80 11.53
C ASP A 104 15.93 -3.92 10.57
N ILE A 105 15.25 -4.00 9.43
CA ILE A 105 15.57 -4.94 8.36
C ILE A 105 15.78 -4.20 7.05
N SER A 106 16.71 -4.69 6.25
CA SER A 106 16.90 -4.33 4.84
C SER A 106 16.54 -5.54 4.00
N ILE A 107 15.75 -5.34 2.94
CA ILE A 107 15.37 -6.40 2.01
C ILE A 107 15.58 -5.92 0.58
N THR A 108 16.21 -6.77 -0.22
CA THR A 108 16.36 -6.59 -1.66
C THR A 108 15.86 -7.85 -2.37
N LEU A 109 15.01 -7.65 -3.38
CA LEU A 109 14.56 -8.70 -4.27
C LEU A 109 15.40 -8.66 -5.55
N TYR A 110 15.88 -9.82 -5.98
CA TYR A 110 16.56 -10.00 -7.26
C TYR A 110 15.67 -10.89 -8.14
N TYR A 111 15.02 -10.30 -9.12
CA TYR A 111 14.09 -10.99 -10.01
C TYR A 111 14.73 -11.18 -11.39
N PHE A 112 15.09 -12.41 -11.71
CA PHE A 112 15.84 -12.76 -12.91
C PHE A 112 14.91 -12.81 -14.12
N ILE A 113 15.16 -11.98 -15.11
CA ILE A 113 14.39 -11.88 -16.33
C ILE A 113 15.14 -12.55 -17.46
N ASN A 114 14.72 -13.78 -17.77
CA ASN A 114 15.24 -14.54 -18.90
C ASN A 114 14.24 -14.48 -20.06
N GLY A 115 14.59 -13.71 -21.09
CA GLY A 115 13.79 -13.59 -22.30
C GLY A 115 14.15 -14.68 -23.31
N ASN A 116 13.51 -15.85 -23.24
CA ASN A 116 13.79 -16.97 -24.16
C ASN A 116 13.66 -16.61 -25.65
N LYS A 117 12.87 -15.58 -26.00
CA LYS A 117 12.67 -15.10 -27.38
C LYS A 117 13.47 -13.85 -27.75
N SER A 118 13.79 -12.99 -26.77
CA SER A 118 14.56 -11.75 -26.99
C SER A 118 16.07 -11.96 -26.81
N GLY A 119 16.49 -13.04 -26.15
CA GLY A 119 17.87 -13.26 -25.75
C GLY A 119 18.33 -12.35 -24.60
N SER A 120 17.44 -11.51 -24.04
CA SER A 120 17.78 -10.61 -22.95
C SER A 120 17.89 -11.36 -21.61
N GLN A 121 18.94 -11.02 -20.86
CA GLN A 121 19.22 -11.54 -19.52
C GLN A 121 19.35 -10.34 -18.59
N ASP A 122 18.24 -9.97 -17.95
CA ASP A 122 18.16 -8.79 -17.09
C ASP A 122 17.87 -9.23 -15.65
N ILE A 123 18.24 -8.41 -14.68
CA ILE A 123 17.90 -8.61 -13.27
C ILE A 123 17.20 -7.35 -12.78
N ASP A 124 15.93 -7.49 -12.40
CA ASP A 124 15.22 -6.43 -11.71
C ASP A 124 15.62 -6.47 -10.23
N ILE A 125 16.26 -5.39 -9.75
CA ILE A 125 16.65 -5.22 -8.35
C ILE A 125 15.63 -4.31 -7.69
N ILE A 126 14.87 -4.85 -6.73
CA ILE A 126 13.81 -4.11 -6.04
C ILE A 126 14.21 -3.97 -4.57
N HIS A 127 14.48 -2.74 -4.15
CA HIS A 127 14.71 -2.42 -2.74
C HIS A 127 13.37 -2.19 -2.05
N ILE A 128 13.17 -2.82 -0.88
CA ILE A 128 11.94 -2.67 -0.11
C ILE A 128 12.16 -1.63 0.98
N PRO A 129 11.42 -0.51 0.98
CA PRO A 129 11.50 0.45 2.08
C PRO A 129 11.05 -0.20 3.40
N ASN A 130 11.80 0.03 4.48
CA ASN A 130 11.50 -0.56 5.80
C ASN A 130 10.14 -0.08 6.33
N SER A 131 9.81 1.19 6.11
CA SER A 131 8.49 1.77 6.44
C SER A 131 7.34 1.00 5.77
N VAL A 132 7.47 0.71 4.48
CA VAL A 132 6.51 -0.06 3.70
C VAL A 132 6.39 -1.47 4.24
N LEU A 133 7.52 -2.15 4.43
CA LEU A 133 7.53 -3.52 4.98
C LEU A 133 6.79 -3.60 6.31
N ARG A 134 7.09 -2.69 7.25
CA ARG A 134 6.44 -2.64 8.56
C ARG A 134 4.95 -2.34 8.43
N PHE A 135 4.55 -1.47 7.51
CA PHE A 135 3.16 -1.21 7.22
C PHE A 135 2.42 -2.44 6.69
N ILE A 136 2.99 -3.17 5.71
CA ILE A 136 2.40 -4.41 5.18
C ILE A 136 2.25 -5.47 6.28
N ALA A 137 3.27 -5.66 7.10
CA ALA A 137 3.22 -6.59 8.22
C ALA A 137 2.12 -6.20 9.23
N PHE A 138 2.07 -4.93 9.62
CA PHE A 138 1.04 -4.42 10.53
C PHE A 138 -0.37 -4.57 9.94
N ALA A 139 -0.54 -4.35 8.64
CA ALA A 139 -1.80 -4.55 7.94
C ALA A 139 -2.28 -6.00 8.01
N GLY A 140 -1.36 -6.95 7.80
CA GLY A 140 -1.62 -8.38 7.90
C GLY A 140 -2.02 -8.85 9.31
N GLU A 141 -1.51 -8.17 10.34
CA GLU A 141 -1.80 -8.45 11.75
C GLU A 141 -3.13 -7.84 12.22
N VAL A 142 -3.37 -6.56 11.92
CA VAL A 142 -4.43 -5.76 12.57
C VAL A 142 -5.70 -5.64 11.73
N ASP A 143 -5.58 -5.55 10.41
CA ASP A 143 -6.72 -5.32 9.52
C ASP A 143 -6.51 -5.92 8.12
N ILE A 144 -6.36 -7.24 8.06
CA ILE A 144 -6.16 -7.95 6.80
C ILE A 144 -7.32 -7.76 5.81
N LYS A 145 -8.55 -7.60 6.30
CA LYS A 145 -9.72 -7.33 5.45
C LYS A 145 -9.60 -5.92 4.85
N GLY A 146 -9.26 -4.93 5.68
CA GLY A 146 -9.05 -3.57 5.19
C GLY A 146 -7.90 -3.47 4.21
N TRP A 147 -6.80 -4.17 4.47
CA TRP A 147 -5.68 -4.28 3.53
C TRP A 147 -6.11 -4.85 2.17
N LYS A 148 -6.87 -5.96 2.17
CA LYS A 148 -7.39 -6.53 0.92
C LYS A 148 -8.29 -5.57 0.16
N ASN A 149 -9.12 -4.78 0.85
CA ASN A 149 -9.96 -3.75 0.21
C ASN A 149 -9.11 -2.65 -0.45
N ILE A 150 -8.08 -2.16 0.25
CA ILE A 150 -7.13 -1.16 -0.28
C ILE A 150 -6.45 -1.71 -1.53
N VAL A 151 -5.85 -2.90 -1.45
CA VAL A 151 -5.14 -3.51 -2.59
C VAL A 151 -6.11 -3.78 -3.75
N LYS A 152 -7.34 -4.21 -3.47
CA LYS A 152 -8.36 -4.48 -4.51
C LYS A 152 -8.60 -3.28 -5.43
N ARG A 153 -8.55 -2.06 -4.87
CA ARG A 153 -8.71 -0.81 -5.61
C ARG A 153 -7.53 -0.50 -6.54
N GLY A 154 -6.34 -1.05 -6.26
CA GLY A 154 -5.13 -0.88 -7.07
C GLY A 154 -5.06 -1.71 -8.34
N TRP A 155 -6.04 -2.58 -8.62
CA TRP A 155 -6.09 -3.32 -9.89
C TRP A 155 -7.05 -2.66 -10.87
N SER A 156 -6.51 -2.21 -12.01
CA SER A 156 -7.26 -1.56 -13.09
C SER A 156 -8.26 -2.48 -13.81
N THR A 157 -8.13 -3.81 -13.68
CA THR A 157 -8.92 -4.83 -14.39
C THR A 157 -9.69 -5.75 -13.44
N SER A 158 -10.43 -5.17 -12.50
CA SER A 158 -10.97 -5.87 -11.32
C SER A 158 -12.41 -6.40 -11.43
N LYS A 159 -13.19 -6.04 -12.46
CA LYS A 159 -14.65 -6.29 -12.43
C LYS A 159 -15.11 -7.76 -12.52
N LYS A 160 -14.26 -8.71 -12.95
CA LYS A 160 -14.66 -10.12 -13.16
C LYS A 160 -13.71 -11.19 -12.61
N LYS A 161 -12.63 -10.81 -11.92
CA LYS A 161 -11.55 -11.75 -11.51
C LYS A 161 -11.50 -11.94 -10.00
N SER A 162 -11.12 -13.13 -9.56
CA SER A 162 -10.90 -13.39 -8.14
C SER A 162 -9.67 -12.63 -7.62
N PHE A 163 -9.64 -12.36 -6.32
CA PHE A 163 -8.49 -11.71 -5.69
C PHE A 163 -7.19 -12.49 -5.93
N GLU A 164 -7.24 -13.81 -5.85
CA GLU A 164 -6.07 -14.69 -6.03
C GLU A 164 -5.53 -14.62 -7.45
N GLU A 165 -6.40 -14.57 -8.47
CA GLU A 165 -5.98 -14.41 -9.85
C GLU A 165 -5.32 -13.04 -10.07
N LEU A 166 -5.92 -11.98 -9.51
CA LEU A 166 -5.39 -10.62 -9.57
C LEU A 166 -4.01 -10.53 -8.90
N GLU A 167 -3.89 -11.06 -7.68
CA GLU A 167 -2.67 -11.11 -6.88
C GLU A 167 -1.55 -11.87 -7.59
N LYS A 168 -1.86 -12.95 -8.30
CA LYS A 168 -0.85 -13.74 -9.02
C LYS A 168 -0.41 -13.10 -10.32
N LYS A 169 -1.32 -12.56 -11.13
CA LYS A 169 -1.07 -12.28 -12.55
C LYS A 169 -0.90 -10.80 -12.90
N TYR A 170 -1.43 -9.88 -12.10
CA TYR A 170 -1.57 -8.48 -12.47
C TYR A 170 -0.75 -7.55 -11.58
N SER A 171 -0.19 -6.50 -12.19
CA SER A 171 0.43 -5.40 -11.45
C SER A 171 -0.61 -4.66 -10.63
N ASN A 172 -0.22 -4.24 -9.43
CA ASN A 172 -1.07 -3.48 -8.53
C ASN A 172 -0.49 -2.08 -8.29
N GLU A 173 -1.31 -1.06 -8.50
CA GLU A 173 -0.91 0.34 -8.34
C GLU A 173 -0.53 0.67 -6.90
N VAL A 174 -1.23 0.13 -5.89
CA VAL A 174 -0.89 0.36 -4.47
C VAL A 174 0.51 -0.14 -4.18
N TYR A 175 0.88 -1.31 -4.70
CA TYR A 175 2.22 -1.88 -4.49
C TYR A 175 3.30 -1.07 -5.18
N GLN A 176 3.07 -0.65 -6.42
CA GLN A 176 4.01 0.19 -7.17
C GLN A 176 4.24 1.53 -6.45
N ARG A 177 3.16 2.19 -6.03
CA ARG A 177 3.24 3.45 -5.30
C ARG A 177 3.99 3.32 -3.99
N LEU A 178 3.71 2.27 -3.21
CA LEU A 178 4.45 2.02 -1.97
C LEU A 178 5.94 1.83 -2.22
N LEU A 179 6.33 1.08 -3.26
CA LEU A 179 7.74 0.86 -3.59
C LEU A 179 8.46 2.11 -4.11
N ASN A 180 7.71 3.05 -4.69
CA ASN A 180 8.23 4.32 -5.22
C ASN A 180 8.12 5.49 -4.24
N ASP A 181 7.85 5.24 -2.95
CA ASP A 181 7.63 6.26 -1.92
C ASP A 181 6.48 7.24 -2.24
N GLU A 182 5.50 6.79 -3.03
CA GLU A 182 4.32 7.55 -3.37
C GLU A 182 3.17 7.30 -2.36
N ASN A 183 2.34 8.33 -2.15
CA ASN A 183 1.22 8.22 -1.22
C ASN A 183 0.09 7.34 -1.80
N ILE A 184 -0.53 6.56 -0.92
CA ILE A 184 -1.66 5.68 -1.25
C ILE A 184 -2.93 6.03 -0.47
N LEU A 185 -3.02 7.22 0.14
CA LEU A 185 -4.15 7.62 0.99
C LEU A 185 -5.49 7.58 0.26
N GLU A 186 -5.51 7.85 -1.05
CA GLU A 186 -6.75 7.79 -1.83
C GLU A 186 -7.34 6.38 -1.95
N PHE A 187 -6.56 5.33 -1.66
CA PHE A 187 -7.03 3.94 -1.65
C PHE A 187 -7.63 3.53 -0.29
N PHE A 188 -7.52 4.37 0.75
CA PHE A 188 -8.07 4.07 2.09
C PHE A 188 -9.58 4.29 2.18
N TYR A 189 -10.19 4.87 1.15
CA TYR A 189 -11.62 5.11 1.08
C TYR A 189 -12.12 4.98 -0.36
N ASP A 190 -13.43 4.83 -0.52
CA ASP A 190 -14.11 4.74 -1.81
C ASP A 190 -15.05 5.93 -2.00
N LYS A 191 -14.74 6.76 -3.00
CA LYS A 191 -15.55 7.94 -3.35
C LYS A 191 -16.90 7.59 -3.95
N GLN A 192 -17.04 6.41 -4.57
CA GLN A 192 -18.31 6.00 -5.19
C GLN A 192 -19.25 5.48 -4.10
N GLU A 193 -18.76 4.54 -3.29
CA GLU A 193 -19.52 3.91 -2.21
C GLU A 193 -19.61 4.76 -0.93
N LYS A 194 -18.88 5.90 -0.87
CA LYS A 194 -18.79 6.79 0.30
C LYS A 194 -18.40 6.04 1.58
N LYS A 195 -17.44 5.12 1.45
CA LYS A 195 -17.07 4.16 2.51
C LYS A 195 -15.57 4.14 2.76
N VAL A 196 -15.16 3.85 3.99
CA VAL A 196 -13.76 3.56 4.31
C VAL A 196 -13.39 2.12 3.97
N ASN A 197 -12.20 1.93 3.42
CA ASN A 197 -11.71 0.60 3.03
C ASN A 197 -11.06 -0.13 4.21
N CYS A 198 -10.62 0.57 5.26
CA CYS A 198 -9.99 -0.02 6.43
C CYS A 198 -10.38 0.70 7.73
N LYS A 199 -9.94 0.16 8.87
CA LYS A 199 -10.07 0.78 10.19
C LYS A 199 -9.08 1.92 10.39
N TRP A 200 -9.42 2.88 11.26
CA TRP A 200 -8.55 3.99 11.65
C TRP A 200 -7.15 3.56 12.09
N ASN A 201 -7.01 2.43 12.79
CA ASN A 201 -5.71 1.97 13.27
C ASN A 201 -4.72 1.68 12.14
N LEU A 202 -5.20 1.14 11.01
CA LEU A 202 -4.36 0.88 9.85
C LEU A 202 -3.94 2.19 9.17
N LEU A 203 -4.89 3.12 8.98
CA LEU A 203 -4.61 4.46 8.46
C LEU A 203 -3.62 5.23 9.35
N LYS A 204 -3.82 5.20 10.67
CA LYS A 204 -2.94 5.83 11.65
C LYS A 204 -1.52 5.29 11.51
N PHE A 205 -1.36 3.97 11.45
CA PHE A 205 -0.04 3.37 11.30
C PHE A 205 0.61 3.76 9.98
N TYR A 206 -0.12 3.77 8.87
CA TYR A 206 0.39 4.24 7.58
C TYR A 206 0.90 5.70 7.65
N CYS A 207 0.12 6.59 8.25
CA CYS A 207 0.49 8.00 8.39
C CYS A 207 1.77 8.19 9.21
N LEU A 208 1.89 7.49 10.34
CA LEU A 208 3.06 7.61 11.23
C LEU A 208 4.29 6.92 10.63
N GLU A 209 4.11 5.73 10.05
CA GLU A 209 5.22 4.88 9.65
C GLU A 209 5.72 5.15 8.23
N VAL A 210 4.81 5.37 7.27
CA VAL A 210 5.15 5.57 5.85
C VAL A 210 5.25 7.06 5.53
N LEU A 211 4.23 7.85 5.88
CA LEU A 211 4.24 9.29 5.63
C LEU A 211 5.11 10.07 6.63
N LYS A 212 5.54 9.44 7.73
CA LYS A 212 6.32 10.10 8.80
C LYS A 212 5.62 11.33 9.40
N LEU A 213 4.28 11.30 9.44
CA LEU A 213 3.48 12.32 10.12
C LEU A 213 3.70 12.25 11.64
N GLU A 214 3.73 13.41 12.29
CA GLU A 214 3.71 13.46 13.75
C GLU A 214 2.32 13.07 14.30
N GLU A 215 2.30 12.38 15.43
CA GLU A 215 1.05 12.00 16.08
C GLU A 215 0.18 13.21 16.47
N LYS A 216 0.81 14.32 16.86
CA LYS A 216 0.11 15.58 17.17
C LYS A 216 -0.60 16.16 15.94
N VAL A 217 0.04 16.10 14.77
CA VAL A 217 -0.55 16.57 13.50
C VAL A 217 -1.73 15.70 13.11
N LEU A 218 -1.56 14.37 13.17
CA LEU A 218 -2.64 13.45 12.81
C LEU A 218 -3.85 13.59 13.75
N SER A 219 -3.62 13.73 15.06
CA SER A 219 -4.68 13.98 16.04
C SER A 219 -5.41 15.29 15.77
N PHE A 220 -4.67 16.36 15.46
CA PHE A 220 -5.26 17.64 15.07
C PHE A 220 -6.14 17.51 13.81
N ILE A 221 -5.66 16.88 12.74
CA ILE A 221 -6.45 16.67 11.51
C ILE A 221 -7.73 15.86 11.81
N LYS A 222 -7.63 14.86 12.69
CA LYS A 222 -8.80 14.07 13.12
C LYS A 222 -9.83 14.92 13.86
N GLU A 223 -9.39 15.78 14.78
CA GLU A 223 -10.27 16.72 15.50
C GLU A 223 -10.96 17.69 14.54
N VAL A 224 -10.24 18.22 13.55
CA VAL A 224 -10.83 19.06 12.49
C VAL A 224 -11.87 18.29 11.69
N GLY A 225 -11.58 17.04 11.33
CA GLY A 225 -12.54 16.14 10.70
C GLY A 225 -13.80 15.93 11.53
N ASP A 226 -13.66 15.76 12.85
CA ASP A 226 -14.79 15.62 13.77
C ASP A 226 -15.64 16.90 13.87
N ARG A 227 -15.02 18.10 13.90
CA ARG A 227 -15.74 19.38 13.85
C ARG A 227 -16.48 19.58 12.52
N ILE A 228 -15.89 19.15 11.40
CA ILE A 228 -16.55 19.17 10.09
C ILE A 228 -17.79 18.27 10.13
N VAL A 229 -17.65 17.04 10.62
CA VAL A 229 -18.76 16.07 10.75
C VAL A 229 -19.89 16.65 11.61
N GLU A 230 -19.58 17.18 12.81
CA GLU A 230 -20.53 17.86 13.71
C GLU A 230 -21.30 18.99 13.00
N THR A 231 -20.65 19.65 12.05
CA THR A 231 -21.24 20.76 11.31
C THR A 231 -22.17 20.27 10.21
N ILE A 232 -21.66 19.39 9.33
CA ILE A 232 -22.39 18.97 8.14
C ILE A 232 -23.48 17.94 8.44
N GLU A 233 -23.40 17.23 9.57
CA GLU A 233 -24.46 16.30 9.99
C GLU A 233 -25.79 17.02 10.29
N LYS A 234 -25.77 18.33 10.59
CA LYS A 234 -26.99 19.12 10.82
C LYS A 234 -27.69 19.57 9.52
N LEU A 235 -27.16 19.17 8.38
CA LEU A 235 -27.74 19.42 7.07
C LEU A 235 -28.67 18.30 6.64
N GLU A 236 -29.62 18.64 5.78
CA GLU A 236 -30.39 17.67 4.99
C GLU A 236 -29.45 16.93 4.03
N ASP A 237 -29.80 15.69 3.68
CA ASP A 237 -28.91 14.77 2.96
C ASP A 237 -28.43 15.33 1.61
N ASN A 238 -29.28 16.04 0.86
CA ASN A 238 -28.89 16.66 -0.42
C ASN A 238 -27.79 17.71 -0.24
N LYS A 239 -27.93 18.59 0.76
CA LYS A 239 -26.93 19.64 1.06
C LYS A 239 -25.66 19.04 1.65
N LEU A 240 -25.79 18.03 2.50
CA LEU A 240 -24.67 17.27 3.06
C LEU A 240 -23.82 16.68 1.93
N LYS A 241 -24.44 15.93 1.00
CA LYS A 241 -23.75 15.35 -0.15
C LYS A 241 -23.07 16.39 -1.02
N GLN A 242 -23.73 17.52 -1.29
CA GLN A 242 -23.15 18.60 -2.08
C GLN A 242 -21.86 19.15 -1.42
N VAL A 243 -21.89 19.40 -0.12
CA VAL A 243 -20.72 19.89 0.63
C VAL A 243 -19.58 18.87 0.61
N VAL A 244 -19.88 17.59 0.75
CA VAL A 244 -18.87 16.52 0.69
C VAL A 244 -18.28 16.39 -0.73
N ARG A 245 -19.10 16.48 -1.79
CA ARG A 245 -18.66 16.48 -3.19
C ARG A 245 -17.69 17.62 -3.50
N GLU A 246 -17.86 18.79 -2.88
CA GLU A 246 -16.93 19.91 -3.05
C GLU A 246 -15.53 19.59 -2.54
N LEU A 247 -15.44 18.93 -1.39
CA LEU A 247 -14.15 18.45 -0.88
C LEU A 247 -13.55 17.38 -1.80
N GLU A 248 -14.36 16.43 -2.27
CA GLU A 248 -13.92 15.36 -3.19
C GLU A 248 -13.31 15.91 -4.48
N ASN A 249 -13.98 16.89 -5.07
CA ASN A 249 -13.64 17.49 -6.36
C ASN A 249 -12.60 18.62 -6.25
N SER A 250 -12.14 18.93 -5.04
CA SER A 250 -11.08 19.93 -4.83
C SER A 250 -9.75 19.46 -5.43
N THR A 251 -9.37 20.05 -6.54
CA THR A 251 -8.12 19.77 -7.28
C THR A 251 -7.08 20.87 -7.10
N LYS A 252 -7.51 22.07 -6.67
CA LYS A 252 -6.66 23.24 -6.44
C LYS A 252 -6.76 23.72 -4.99
N LEU A 253 -5.69 24.32 -4.47
CA LEU A 253 -5.63 24.80 -3.08
C LEU A 253 -6.80 25.72 -2.73
N TYR A 254 -7.10 26.74 -3.55
CA TYR A 254 -8.21 27.66 -3.26
C TYR A 254 -9.58 26.97 -3.16
N GLN A 255 -9.79 25.84 -3.85
CA GLN A 255 -11.05 25.08 -3.75
C GLN A 255 -11.14 24.40 -2.38
N PHE A 256 -10.01 23.84 -1.93
CA PHE A 256 -9.88 23.27 -0.60
C PHE A 256 -10.03 24.32 0.50
N GLU A 257 -9.45 25.52 0.35
CA GLU A 257 -9.62 26.64 1.30
C GLU A 257 -11.09 27.12 1.35
N ASN A 258 -11.72 27.27 0.18
CA ASN A 258 -13.13 27.67 0.08
C ASN A 258 -14.08 26.66 0.75
N PHE A 259 -13.73 25.37 0.76
CA PHE A 259 -14.50 24.36 1.49
C PHE A 259 -14.58 24.70 2.98
N PHE A 260 -13.48 25.08 3.64
CA PHE A 260 -13.51 25.47 5.06
C PHE A 260 -14.34 26.73 5.28
N VAL A 261 -14.21 27.74 4.41
CA VAL A 261 -15.02 28.97 4.49
C VAL A 261 -16.52 28.64 4.40
N ARG A 262 -16.90 27.71 3.52
CA ARG A 262 -18.28 27.27 3.40
C ARG A 262 -18.76 26.53 4.65
N VAL A 263 -17.97 25.58 5.16
CA VAL A 263 -18.34 24.82 6.37
C VAL A 263 -18.48 25.77 7.56
N GLU A 264 -17.61 26.77 7.70
CA GLU A 264 -17.71 27.80 8.75
C GLU A 264 -19.00 28.62 8.63
N LYS A 265 -19.39 29.04 7.42
CA LYS A 265 -20.69 29.72 7.21
C LYS A 265 -21.87 28.85 7.62
N ILE A 266 -21.83 27.55 7.29
CA ILE A 266 -22.86 26.60 7.71
C ILE A 266 -22.89 26.48 9.23
N ARG A 267 -21.72 26.39 9.87
CA ARG A 267 -21.56 26.32 11.33
C ARG A 267 -22.23 27.50 12.03
N GLN A 268 -21.99 28.71 11.53
CA GLN A 268 -22.60 29.95 12.02
C GLN A 268 -24.12 29.97 11.80
N GLN A 269 -24.59 29.60 10.61
CA GLN A 269 -26.03 29.53 10.31
C GLN A 269 -26.78 28.53 11.20
N LYS A 270 -26.12 27.43 11.58
CA LYS A 270 -26.68 26.40 12.47
C LYS A 270 -26.46 26.70 13.96
N GLY A 271 -25.91 27.86 14.31
CA GLY A 271 -25.68 28.29 15.69
C GLY A 271 -24.77 27.35 16.48
N ILE A 272 -23.84 26.64 15.82
CA ILE A 272 -22.94 25.73 16.50
C ILE A 272 -21.86 26.57 17.23
N PRO A 273 -21.64 26.36 18.53
CA PRO A 273 -20.65 27.13 19.28
C PRO A 273 -19.23 26.78 18.81
N ASN A 274 -18.34 27.75 18.95
CA ASN A 274 -16.93 27.75 18.53
C ASN A 274 -16.73 27.79 17.00
N PRO A 275 -15.68 28.48 16.52
CA PRO A 275 -15.30 28.45 15.11
C PRO A 275 -14.83 27.04 14.70
N LEU A 276 -14.96 26.71 13.41
CA LEU A 276 -14.42 25.48 12.83
C LEU A 276 -12.90 25.40 13.06
N LEU A 277 -12.22 26.49 12.72
CA LEU A 277 -10.78 26.67 12.83
C LEU A 277 -10.47 28.12 13.20
N THR A 278 -9.48 28.30 14.07
CA THR A 278 -8.78 29.58 14.22
C THR A 278 -7.84 29.82 13.04
N PHE A 279 -7.37 31.06 12.88
CA PHE A 279 -6.38 31.39 11.85
C PHE A 279 -5.10 30.56 12.00
N GLU A 280 -4.59 30.39 13.23
CA GLU A 280 -3.40 29.59 13.52
C GLU A 280 -3.62 28.11 13.19
N GLU A 281 -4.77 27.55 13.56
CA GLU A 281 -5.14 26.17 13.22
C GLU A 281 -5.22 25.97 11.70
N PHE A 282 -5.77 26.94 10.95
CA PHE A 282 -5.86 26.87 9.50
C PHE A 282 -4.49 26.96 8.83
N ALA A 283 -3.65 27.91 9.24
CA ALA A 283 -2.28 28.04 8.74
C ALA A 283 -1.46 26.77 9.02
N ARG A 284 -1.62 26.22 10.23
CA ARG A 284 -1.03 24.93 10.59
C ARG A 284 -1.53 23.84 9.66
N LEU A 285 -2.84 23.69 9.46
CA LEU A 285 -3.45 22.66 8.61
C LEU A 285 -2.88 22.65 7.18
N LEU A 286 -2.63 23.83 6.60
CA LEU A 286 -2.04 23.95 5.27
C LEU A 286 -0.54 23.59 5.21
N THR A 287 0.17 23.76 6.32
CA THR A 287 1.63 23.58 6.42
C THR A 287 2.05 22.33 7.19
N SER A 288 1.09 21.51 7.65
CA SER A 288 1.35 20.43 8.62
C SER A 288 2.14 19.25 8.07
N TYR A 289 2.31 19.12 6.74
CA TYR A 289 2.85 17.92 6.12
C TYR A 289 3.78 18.20 4.94
N GLY A 290 5.07 17.91 5.11
CA GLY A 290 6.07 18.12 4.06
C GLY A 290 6.45 19.57 3.86
N GLU A 291 7.56 19.80 3.15
CA GLU A 291 8.04 21.15 2.78
C GLU A 291 7.23 21.73 1.62
N ASP A 292 6.62 20.87 0.79
CA ASP A 292 5.75 21.26 -0.31
C ASP A 292 4.28 21.32 0.12
N ILE A 293 3.78 22.56 0.21
CA ILE A 293 2.39 22.90 0.49
C ILE A 293 1.41 22.09 -0.37
N ASN A 294 1.73 21.80 -1.64
CA ASN A 294 0.86 21.05 -2.54
C ASN A 294 0.70 19.57 -2.17
N MET A 295 1.73 18.98 -1.57
CA MET A 295 1.64 17.64 -0.98
C MET A 295 0.92 17.69 0.35
N SER A 296 1.09 18.75 1.15
CA SER A 296 0.45 18.97 2.45
C SER A 296 -1.07 18.88 2.39
N TRP A 297 -1.72 19.72 1.58
CA TRP A 297 -3.18 19.84 1.62
C TRP A 297 -3.89 18.64 0.99
N LYS A 298 -3.27 17.94 0.02
CA LYS A 298 -3.83 16.71 -0.56
C LYS A 298 -3.86 15.58 0.45
N VAL A 299 -2.81 15.45 1.27
CA VAL A 299 -2.78 14.50 2.39
C VAL A 299 -3.89 14.81 3.38
N VAL A 300 -3.99 16.07 3.82
CA VAL A 300 -5.05 16.49 4.74
C VAL A 300 -6.44 16.22 4.15
N LYS A 301 -6.68 16.59 2.88
CA LYS A 301 -7.94 16.31 2.19
C LYS A 301 -8.32 14.83 2.26
N ASN A 302 -7.39 13.93 1.95
CA ASN A 302 -7.65 12.49 2.00
C ASN A 302 -7.99 12.02 3.43
N LEU A 303 -7.30 12.54 4.44
CA LEU A 303 -7.58 12.21 5.85
C LEU A 303 -8.94 12.72 6.31
N LEU A 304 -9.33 13.93 5.88
CA LEU A 304 -10.65 14.49 6.14
C LEU A 304 -11.75 13.67 5.45
N LEU A 305 -11.57 13.32 4.18
CA LEU A 305 -12.51 12.46 3.44
C LEU A 305 -12.67 11.09 4.10
N PHE A 306 -11.56 10.47 4.53
CA PHE A 306 -11.62 9.23 5.29
C PHE A 306 -12.48 9.39 6.54
N ARG A 307 -12.25 10.45 7.34
CA ARG A 307 -12.97 10.67 8.60
C ARG A 307 -14.46 10.96 8.37
N ILE A 308 -14.79 11.75 7.34
CA ILE A 308 -16.17 12.05 6.95
C ILE A 308 -16.90 10.76 6.56
N TYR A 309 -16.30 9.93 5.70
CA TYR A 309 -16.93 8.66 5.29
C TYR A 309 -17.02 7.67 6.44
N GLU A 310 -16.02 7.62 7.34
CA GLU A 310 -16.06 6.77 8.53
C GLU A 310 -17.27 7.07 9.42
N LYS A 311 -17.66 8.35 9.51
CA LYS A 311 -18.74 8.81 10.40
C LYS A 311 -20.10 8.92 9.73
N LEU A 312 -20.15 9.22 8.44
CA LEU A 312 -21.38 9.58 7.73
C LEU A 312 -21.72 8.63 6.58
N HIS A 313 -21.08 7.45 6.50
CA HIS A 313 -21.34 6.44 5.46
C HIS A 313 -22.83 6.19 5.25
N ASP A 314 -23.56 5.82 6.31
CA ASP A 314 -24.96 5.42 6.21
C ASP A 314 -25.81 6.53 5.56
N ARG A 315 -25.61 7.79 5.95
CA ARG A 315 -26.34 8.93 5.40
C ARG A 315 -25.90 9.31 3.98
N LEU A 316 -24.63 9.11 3.66
CA LEU A 316 -24.10 9.39 2.33
C LEU A 316 -24.53 8.33 1.29
N SER A 317 -24.73 7.08 1.73
CA SER A 317 -25.12 5.94 0.89
C SER A 317 -26.64 5.79 0.72
N SER A 318 -27.46 6.24 1.68
CA SER A 318 -28.93 6.04 1.70
C SER A 318 -29.73 6.73 0.58
N SER A 319 -29.08 7.30 -0.44
CA SER A 319 -29.78 7.96 -1.55
C SER A 319 -28.98 7.96 -2.84
N SER A 320 -28.05 7.01 -3.01
CA SER A 320 -27.44 6.70 -4.31
C SER A 320 -28.40 5.99 -5.27
N GLU A 321 -29.54 5.50 -4.79
CA GLU A 321 -30.59 4.87 -5.61
C GLU A 321 -31.43 5.86 -6.43
N LEU A 322 -31.25 7.18 -6.28
CA LEU A 322 -32.11 8.20 -6.92
C LEU A 322 -31.39 9.09 -7.95
N GLU A 323 -30.08 8.92 -8.18
CA GLU A 323 -29.33 9.79 -9.11
C GLU A 323 -28.91 9.11 -10.42
N GLU A 324 -29.12 7.79 -10.60
CA GLU A 324 -28.82 7.10 -11.87
C GLU A 324 -29.90 7.26 -12.96
N ASP A 325 -31.12 7.69 -12.63
CA ASP A 325 -32.24 7.82 -13.60
C ASP A 325 -32.38 9.20 -14.27
N SER A 326 -31.43 10.13 -14.09
CA SER A 326 -31.57 11.51 -14.62
C SER A 326 -30.69 11.85 -15.84
N PHE A 327 -30.03 10.85 -16.45
CA PHE A 327 -29.22 11.04 -17.67
C PHE A 327 -29.66 10.16 -18.86
N GLU A 328 -30.95 9.80 -18.94
CA GLU A 328 -31.55 9.36 -20.20
C GLU A 328 -32.55 10.40 -20.72
N TYR A 329 -32.44 10.65 -22.02
CA TYR A 329 -33.20 11.54 -22.92
C TYR A 329 -32.71 13.00 -23.04
N GLU A 330 -32.02 13.27 -24.15
CA GLU A 330 -32.66 13.92 -25.29
C GLU A 330 -31.82 13.74 -26.58
N GLY A 331 -32.40 13.06 -27.55
CA GLY A 331 -31.85 12.81 -28.87
C GLY A 331 -32.95 12.28 -29.77
N GLY A 332 -33.90 13.16 -30.09
CA GLY A 332 -34.84 13.00 -31.20
C GLY A 332 -34.26 13.54 -32.50
#